data_AF-A0A536ZYZ8-F1
#
_entry.id   AF-A0A536ZYZ8-F1
#
_cell.length_a   1.000
_cell.length_b   1.000
_cell.length_c   1.000
_cell.angle_alpha   90.00
_cell.angle_beta   90.00
_cell.angle_gamma   90.00
#
_symmetry.space_group_name_H-M   'P 1'
#
loop_
_entity.id
_entity.type
_entity.pdbx_description
1 polymer ?
#
loop_
_entity_poly.entity_id
_entity_poly.type
_entity_poly.pdbx_seq_one_letter_code
_entity_poly.pdbx_strand_id
1 'polypeptide(L)'
;LTLFLPVHFLVLGQALSGEAALDVFLRWTQAPLVQASEIALVFLLAAHLTGGLRLLFVEFVGWRSEAQKMLIASAGGVAAFCALAFALNLL
;
A
#
# COMPACT_ATOMS: atom_id res chain seq x y z
N LEU A 1 4.16 3.51 6.17
CA LEU A 1 2.74 3.17 6.43
C LEU A 1 2.14 3.99 7.57
N THR A 2 2.75 4.04 8.75
CA THR A 2 2.20 4.79 9.90
C THR A 2 2.00 6.28 9.63
N LEU A 3 2.88 6.93 8.85
CA LEU A 3 2.72 8.33 8.44
C LEU A 3 1.63 8.54 7.38
N PHE A 4 1.30 7.51 6.59
CA PHE A 4 0.28 7.62 5.55
C PHE A 4 -1.09 7.90 6.15
N LEU A 5 -1.46 7.17 7.21
CA LEU A 5 -2.79 7.29 7.83
C LEU A 5 -3.12 8.71 8.35
N PRO A 6 -2.29 9.36 9.20
CA PRO A 6 -2.58 10.72 9.66
C PRO A 6 -2.57 11.74 8.52
N VAL A 7 -1.62 11.64 7.57
CA VAL A 7 -1.58 12.54 6.40
C VAL A 7 -2.83 12.37 5.55
N HIS A 8 -3.27 11.14 5.31
CA HIS A 8 -4.48 10.85 4.55
C HIS A 8 -5.73 11.43 5.22
N PHE A 9 -5.87 11.30 6.55
CA PHE A 9 -6.98 11.92 7.27
C PHE A 9 -6.94 13.45 7.25
N LEU A 10 -5.76 14.07 7.29
CA LEU A 10 -5.64 15.52 7.12
C LEU A 10 -6.16 15.98 5.76
N VAL A 11 -5.87 15.21 4.70
CA VAL A 11 -6.35 15.48 3.33
C VAL A 11 -7.87 15.29 3.23
N LEU A 12 -8.41 14.19 3.78
CA LEU A 12 -9.86 13.96 3.82
C LEU A 12 -10.57 15.08 4.60
N GLY A 13 -9.95 15.63 5.64
CA GLY A 13 -10.46 16.80 6.35
C GLY A 13 -10.56 18.05 5.48
N GLN A 14 -9.69 18.22 4.47
CA GLN A 14 -9.78 19.34 3.52
C GLN A 14 -11.03 19.23 2.63
N ALA A 15 -11.48 18.02 2.32
CA ALA A 15 -12.72 17.81 1.56
C ALA A 15 -13.96 18.34 2.30
N LEU A 16 -13.92 18.40 3.65
CA LEU A 16 -15.01 18.96 4.46
C LEU A 16 -15.04 20.50 4.44
N SER A 17 -13.90 21.14 4.15
CA SER A 17 -13.74 22.60 4.12
C SER A 17 -14.07 23.22 2.76
N GLY A 18 -14.44 22.40 1.76
CA GLY A 18 -14.85 22.84 0.43
C GLY A 18 -13.91 22.38 -0.69
N GLU A 19 -14.43 22.37 -1.92
CA GLU A 19 -13.80 21.79 -3.11
C GLU A 19 -12.44 22.43 -3.45
N ALA A 20 -12.29 23.74 -3.26
CA ALA A 20 -11.07 24.46 -3.60
C ALA A 20 -9.82 24.01 -2.82
N ALA A 21 -9.98 23.62 -1.54
CA ALA A 21 -8.88 23.14 -0.72
C ALA A 21 -8.41 21.75 -1.19
N LEU A 22 -9.37 20.88 -1.53
CA LEU A 22 -9.09 19.56 -2.08
C LEU A 22 -8.44 19.64 -3.46
N ASP A 23 -8.89 20.57 -4.31
CA ASP A 23 -8.38 20.72 -5.68
C ASP A 23 -6.90 21.14 -5.70
N VAL A 24 -6.47 21.98 -4.73
CA VAL A 24 -5.04 22.31 -4.53
C VAL A 24 -4.23 21.05 -4.22
N PHE A 25 -4.74 20.18 -3.36
CA PHE A 25 -4.07 18.94 -3.01
C PHE A 25 -4.01 17.95 -4.19
N LEU A 26 -5.09 17.81 -4.96
CA LEU A 26 -5.14 16.95 -6.14
C LEU A 26 -4.15 17.37 -7.23
N ARG A 27 -3.90 18.68 -7.39
CA ARG A 27 -2.83 19.14 -8.30
C ARG A 27 -1.44 18.76 -7.80
N TRP A 28 -1.23 18.72 -6.49
CA TRP A 28 0.05 18.31 -5.91
C TRP A 28 0.33 16.81 -6.10
N THR A 29 -0.71 15.96 -6.08
CA THR A 29 -0.53 14.52 -6.31
C THR A 29 -0.11 14.18 -7.75
N GLN A 30 -0.34 15.09 -8.71
CA GLN A 30 0.14 14.96 -10.10
C GLN A 30 1.68 15.13 -10.22
N ALA A 31 2.37 15.57 -9.17
CA ALA A 31 3.82 15.69 -9.22
C ALA A 31 4.46 14.28 -9.34
N PRO A 32 5.47 14.11 -10.22
CA PRO A 32 6.03 12.79 -10.53
C PRO A 32 6.63 12.10 -9.29
N LEU A 33 7.17 12.86 -8.35
CA LEU A 33 7.69 12.31 -7.09
C LEU A 33 6.57 11.80 -6.16
N VAL A 34 5.40 12.43 -6.18
CA VAL A 34 4.25 12.00 -5.38
C VAL A 34 3.67 10.73 -5.97
N GLN A 35 3.50 10.67 -7.29
CA GLN A 35 3.08 9.45 -7.99
C GLN A 35 4.03 8.27 -7.75
N ALA A 36 5.35 8.49 -7.79
CA ALA A 36 6.33 7.45 -7.43
C ALA A 36 6.16 7.00 -5.97
N SER A 37 5.84 7.93 -5.06
CA SER A 37 5.56 7.62 -3.67
C SER A 37 4.26 6.83 -3.48
N GLU A 38 3.25 7.07 -4.32
CA GLU A 38 2.01 6.28 -4.33
C GLU A 38 2.28 4.82 -4.73
N ILE A 39 3.06 4.58 -5.79
CA ILE A 39 3.48 3.23 -6.20
C ILE A 39 4.23 2.53 -5.04
N ALA A 40 5.17 3.25 -4.40
CA ALA A 40 5.89 2.72 -3.25
C ALA A 40 4.96 2.44 -2.06
N LEU A 41 3.97 3.30 -1.80
CA LEU A 41 2.98 3.09 -0.74
C LEU A 41 2.12 1.84 -1.00
N VAL A 42 1.64 1.64 -2.23
CA VAL A 42 0.87 0.45 -2.62
C VAL A 42 1.70 -0.81 -2.42
N PHE A 43 2.95 -0.81 -2.91
CA PHE A 43 3.88 -1.92 -2.71
C PHE A 43 4.09 -2.24 -1.23
N LEU A 44 4.43 -1.23 -0.42
CA LEU A 44 4.71 -1.39 1.01
C LEU A 44 3.46 -1.85 1.77
N LEU A 45 2.28 -1.35 1.44
CA LEU A 45 1.02 -1.76 2.07
C LEU A 45 0.70 -3.22 1.75
N ALA A 46 0.81 -3.62 0.48
CA ALA A 46 0.59 -5.00 0.07
C ALA A 46 1.60 -5.94 0.73
N ALA A 47 2.88 -5.58 0.73
CA ALA A 47 3.94 -6.35 1.40
C ALA A 47 3.73 -6.46 2.91
N HIS A 48 3.27 -5.39 3.56
CA HIS A 48 2.95 -5.39 4.99
C HIS A 48 1.78 -6.31 5.31
N LEU A 49 0.70 -6.26 4.52
CA LEU A 49 -0.47 -7.12 4.69
C LEU A 49 -0.13 -8.59 4.48
N THR A 50 0.51 -8.94 3.35
CA THR A 50 0.85 -10.34 3.04
C THR A 50 1.93 -10.88 3.97
N GLY A 51 2.89 -10.04 4.37
CA GLY A 51 3.88 -10.37 5.40
C GLY A 51 3.24 -10.63 6.75
N GLY A 52 2.29 -9.79 7.17
CA GLY A 52 1.49 -10.00 8.38
C GLY A 52 0.70 -11.30 8.33
N LEU A 53 0.02 -11.59 7.21
CA LEU A 53 -0.71 -12.83 7.01
C LEU A 53 0.19 -14.07 7.11
N ARG A 54 1.40 -13.99 6.55
CA ARG A 54 2.40 -15.06 6.68
C ARG A 54 2.80 -15.28 8.15
N LEU A 55 3.03 -14.22 8.92
CA LEU A 55 3.37 -14.33 10.35
C LEU A 55 2.20 -14.91 11.16
N LEU A 56 0.98 -14.43 10.94
CA LEU A 56 -0.22 -15.00 11.57
C LEU A 56 -0.36 -16.49 11.26
N PHE A 57 -0.08 -16.91 10.02
CA PHE A 57 -0.09 -18.33 9.67
C PHE A 57 0.92 -19.16 10.49
N VAL A 58 2.13 -18.63 10.73
CA VAL A 58 3.12 -19.29 11.60
C VAL A 58 2.61 -19.38 13.03
N GLU A 59 1.98 -18.34 13.54
CA GLU A 59 1.47 -18.29 14.92
C GLU A 59 0.27 -19.23 15.14
N PHE A 60 -0.67 -19.32 14.20
CA PHE A 60 -1.88 -20.14 14.34
C PHE A 60 -1.71 -21.60 13.90
N VAL A 61 -0.89 -21.88 12.87
CA VAL A 61 -0.77 -23.22 12.26
C VAL A 61 0.57 -23.89 12.60
N GLY A 62 1.53 -23.11 13.09
CA GLY A 62 2.89 -23.55 13.37
C GLY A 62 3.81 -23.46 12.15
N TRP A 63 5.10 -23.64 12.40
CA TRP A 63 6.13 -23.52 11.37
C TRP A 63 6.18 -24.75 10.46
N ARG A 64 6.03 -24.53 9.14
CA ARG A 64 6.18 -25.56 8.10
C ARG A 64 7.11 -25.07 7.00
N SER A 65 8.32 -25.65 6.91
CA SER A 65 9.39 -25.21 5.98
C SER A 65 8.92 -25.00 4.54
N GLU A 66 8.27 -26.00 3.94
CA GLU A 66 7.87 -25.93 2.53
C GLU A 66 6.76 -24.91 2.28
N ALA A 67 5.76 -24.85 3.16
CA ALA A 67 4.70 -23.85 3.07
C ALA A 67 5.26 -22.43 3.25
N GLN A 68 6.22 -22.22 4.15
CA GLN A 68 6.81 -20.90 4.39
C GLN A 68 7.60 -20.37 3.19
N LYS A 69 8.28 -21.24 2.44
CA LYS A 69 8.95 -20.88 1.18
C LYS A 69 7.93 -20.42 0.13
N MET A 70 6.82 -21.12 -0.01
CA MET A 70 5.75 -20.72 -0.93
C MET A 70 5.04 -19.44 -0.48
N LEU A 71 4.80 -19.28 0.82
CA LEU A 71 4.15 -18.10 1.39
C LEU A 71 4.99 -16.84 1.24
N ILE A 72 6.32 -16.90 1.40
CA ILE A 72 7.17 -15.72 1.19
C ILE A 72 7.24 -15.33 -0.29
N ALA A 73 7.32 -16.32 -1.19
CA ALA A 73 7.31 -16.07 -2.64
C ALA A 73 5.98 -15.47 -3.11
N SER A 74 4.86 -16.02 -2.65
CA SER A 74 3.52 -15.49 -2.97
C SER A 74 3.27 -14.12 -2.36
N ALA A 75 3.70 -13.87 -1.11
CA ALA A 75 3.60 -12.57 -0.46
C ALA A 75 4.33 -11.48 -1.26
N GLY A 76 5.57 -11.75 -1.69
CA GLY A 76 6.33 -10.84 -2.54
C GLY A 76 5.73 -10.68 -3.94
N GLY A 77 5.28 -11.78 -4.54
CA GLY A 77 4.63 -11.79 -5.86
C GLY A 77 3.35 -10.95 -5.89
N VAL A 78 2.49 -11.10 -4.89
CA VAL A 78 1.25 -10.30 -4.75
C VAL A 78 1.59 -8.82 -4.53
N ALA A 79 2.57 -8.50 -3.69
CA ALA A 79 2.97 -7.12 -3.47
C ALA A 79 3.50 -6.45 -4.74
N ALA A 80 4.36 -7.14 -5.49
CA ALA A 80 4.88 -6.67 -6.77
C ALA A 80 3.76 -6.55 -7.82
N PHE A 81 2.86 -7.53 -7.90
CA PHE A 81 1.72 -7.51 -8.81
C PHE A 81 0.80 -6.30 -8.54
N CYS A 82 0.42 -6.04 -7.28
CA CYS A 82 -0.41 -4.88 -6.93
C CYS A 82 0.28 -3.57 -7.30
N ALA A 83 1.58 -3.42 -7.01
CA ALA A 83 2.32 -2.21 -7.34
C ALA A 83 2.45 -1.99 -8.85
N LEU A 84 2.70 -3.05 -9.62
CA LEU A 84 2.76 -2.99 -11.08
C LEU A 84 1.39 -2.70 -11.70
N ALA A 85 0.33 -3.37 -11.22
CA ALA A 85 -1.03 -3.11 -11.68
C ALA A 85 -1.42 -1.64 -11.45
N PHE A 86 -1.11 -1.09 -10.28
CA PHE A 86 -1.29 0.33 -9.99
C PHE A 86 -0.44 1.23 -10.88
N ALA A 87 0.86 0.95 -11.04
CA ALA A 87 1.76 1.73 -11.89
C ALA A 87 1.34 1.75 -13.37
N LEU A 88 0.69 0.68 -13.84
CA LEU A 88 0.17 0.55 -15.20
C LEU A 88 -1.27 1.09 -15.35
N ASN A 89 -1.84 1.71 -14.31
CA ASN A 89 -3.22 2.19 -14.26
C ASN A 89 -4.27 1.09 -14.54
N LEU A 90 -4.04 -0.12 -14.03
CA LEU A 90 -4.98 -1.25 -14.07
C LEU A 90 -5.85 -1.35 -12.81
N LEU A 91 -5.57 -0.52 -11.79
CA LEU A 91 -6.30 -0.37 -10.53
C LEU A 91 -6.71 1.09 -10.37
#